data_AF-A0A8D2N3L6-F1
#
_entry.id   AF-A0A8D2N3L6-F1
#
_cell.length_a   1.000
_cell.length_b   1.000
_cell.length_c   1.000
_cell.angle_alpha   90.00
_cell.angle_beta   90.00
_cell.angle_gamma   90.00
#
_symmetry.space_group_name_H-M   'P 1'
#
loop_
_entity.id
_entity.type
_entity.pdbx_description
1 polymer ?
#
loop_
_entity_poly.entity_id
_entity_poly.type
_entity_poly.pdbx_seq_one_letter_code
_entity_poly.pdbx_strand_id
1 'polypeptide(L)'
;MVNKTLNYWGPSFEEDVININVGGLRRRLSSSALSKFPDTRLGRLLSCDSEESILQLCDDYDVSAREFYFDRNPGFFLYVLHFYQTGKLHVMEELCVFSFCQEIEYWGINEFFLDSCCSYRYHERKLESRHHNWDEESEVSSVDTSPDEISDINHDLLRYSTLRCGNLRKRLWLTMENPGYSIPSKLFSFVSISVVLVSIATMCIHSMPEYQEVDESGNVLDEPILHKLEYFCISWFTFEVSSRLLLSPNPRKFFKHPLNLIDIVSVLPFYFTLLVDVTMGSDSELGNLGKVVQVFRLMRIFRVLKLARHSTGLRSLGATLKVNWLSISLPTPLV
;
A
#
# COMPACT_ATOMS: atom_id res chain seq x y z
N MET A 1 62.52 29.79 -28.51
CA MET A 1 62.31 28.33 -28.58
C MET A 1 60.83 28.07 -28.47
N VAL A 2 60.32 27.37 -29.48
CA VAL A 2 58.90 27.13 -29.77
C VAL A 2 58.42 25.95 -28.93
N ASN A 3 57.31 26.09 -28.22
CA ASN A 3 56.41 24.96 -27.93
C ASN A 3 55.08 25.25 -28.60
N LYS A 4 54.95 24.71 -29.82
CA LYS A 4 53.73 24.67 -30.63
C LYS A 4 52.67 23.87 -29.87
N THR A 5 51.61 24.51 -29.42
CA THR A 5 50.31 23.89 -29.24
C THR A 5 49.84 23.39 -30.61
N LEU A 6 49.72 22.08 -30.79
CA LEU A 6 49.11 21.49 -31.98
C LEU A 6 47.60 21.77 -31.93
N ASN A 7 47.17 22.81 -32.64
CA ASN A 7 45.78 22.98 -33.03
C ASN A 7 45.45 21.90 -34.07
N TYR A 8 44.57 20.97 -33.72
CA TYR A 8 44.00 19.96 -34.64
C TYR A 8 42.90 20.52 -35.56
N TRP A 9 42.63 21.82 -35.48
CA TRP A 9 41.51 22.49 -36.11
C TRP A 9 42.00 23.37 -37.27
N GLY A 10 41.69 22.93 -38.49
CA GLY A 10 42.05 23.60 -39.74
C GLY A 10 41.07 24.75 -40.07
N PRO A 11 41.53 25.83 -40.72
CA PRO A 11 40.78 27.09 -40.80
C PRO A 11 39.82 27.14 -42.00
N SER A 12 38.73 26.35 -41.97
CA SER A 12 37.69 26.45 -42.99
C SER A 12 36.30 25.99 -42.51
N PHE A 13 35.52 26.97 -42.04
CA PHE A 13 34.05 27.03 -41.95
C PHE A 13 33.29 26.09 -40.98
N GLU A 14 32.55 26.73 -40.06
CA GLU A 14 31.49 26.19 -39.17
C GLU A 14 31.91 25.25 -38.01
N GLU A 15 33.01 25.57 -37.33
CA GLU A 15 33.46 24.87 -36.11
C GLU A 15 32.64 25.22 -34.87
N ASP A 16 31.38 24.80 -34.82
CA ASP A 16 30.58 24.93 -33.59
C ASP A 16 29.53 23.83 -33.43
N VAL A 17 29.65 22.72 -34.16
CA VAL A 17 28.65 21.64 -34.17
C VAL A 17 29.31 20.26 -34.02
N ILE A 18 28.67 19.40 -33.22
CA ILE A 18 29.06 18.01 -32.97
C ILE A 18 27.96 17.08 -33.46
N ASN A 19 28.36 15.97 -34.11
CA ASN A 19 27.44 14.93 -34.56
C ASN A 19 27.29 13.87 -33.46
N ILE A 20 26.05 13.58 -33.08
CA ILE A 20 25.70 12.59 -32.05
C ILE A 20 24.72 11.60 -32.64
N ASN A 21 24.96 10.32 -32.41
CA ASN A 21 24.12 9.22 -32.85
C ASN A 21 23.73 8.37 -31.64
N VAL A 22 22.45 8.38 -31.27
CA VAL A 22 21.93 7.62 -30.13
C VAL A 22 20.99 6.55 -30.62
N GLY A 23 21.40 5.28 -30.56
CA GLY A 23 20.59 4.15 -31.03
C GLY A 23 20.08 4.31 -32.47
N GLY A 24 20.86 4.97 -33.33
CA GLY A 24 20.51 5.29 -34.72
C GLY A 24 19.91 6.69 -34.94
N LEU A 25 19.52 7.41 -33.88
CA LEU A 25 19.02 8.78 -33.99
C LEU A 25 20.18 9.77 -34.11
N ARG A 26 20.43 10.25 -35.33
CA ARG A 26 21.48 11.23 -35.63
C ARG A 26 21.02 12.67 -35.41
N ARG A 27 21.78 13.43 -34.63
CA ARG A 27 21.53 14.85 -34.32
C ARG A 27 22.82 15.66 -34.36
N ARG A 28 22.67 16.92 -34.79
CA ARG A 28 23.72 17.93 -34.81
C ARG A 28 23.47 18.90 -33.67
N LEU A 29 24.41 19.00 -32.71
CA LEU A 29 24.29 19.89 -31.55
C LEU A 29 25.38 20.93 -31.56
N SER A 30 25.04 22.16 -31.15
CA SER A 30 26.05 23.21 -31.08
C SER A 30 26.93 23.05 -29.84
N SER A 31 28.24 23.25 -30.01
CA SER A 31 29.20 23.32 -28.92
C SER A 31 28.79 24.38 -27.88
N SER A 32 28.20 25.48 -28.33
CA SER A 32 27.65 26.54 -27.48
C SER A 32 26.44 26.13 -26.63
N ALA A 33 25.64 25.15 -27.06
CA ALA A 33 24.54 24.62 -26.27
C ALA A 33 25.05 23.64 -25.21
N LEU A 34 26.01 22.79 -25.60
CA LEU A 34 26.64 21.81 -24.71
C LEU A 34 27.48 22.46 -23.61
N SER A 35 28.18 23.56 -23.94
CA SER A 35 29.03 24.29 -22.98
C SER A 35 28.26 24.96 -21.84
N LYS A 36 26.94 25.13 -21.96
CA LYS A 36 26.08 25.62 -20.86
C LYS A 36 26.01 24.64 -19.69
N PHE A 37 26.23 23.35 -19.94
CA PHE A 37 26.13 22.28 -18.94
C PHE A 37 27.35 21.37 -18.99
N PRO A 38 28.54 21.87 -18.60
CA PRO A 38 29.82 21.16 -18.80
C PRO A 38 29.92 19.84 -18.01
N ASP A 39 29.18 19.71 -16.90
CA ASP A 39 29.23 18.52 -16.03
C ASP A 39 28.45 17.32 -16.59
N THR A 40 27.60 17.55 -17.59
CA THR A 40 26.82 16.50 -18.24
C THR A 40 27.69 15.67 -19.17
N ARG A 41 27.23 14.44 -19.52
CA ARG A 41 27.99 13.55 -20.40
C ARG A 41 28.32 14.18 -21.76
N LEU A 42 27.37 14.89 -22.37
CA LEU A 42 27.63 15.56 -23.66
C LEU A 42 28.45 16.84 -23.50
N GLY A 43 28.27 17.59 -22.41
CA GLY A 43 29.11 18.75 -22.10
C GLY A 43 30.60 18.36 -21.98
N ARG A 44 30.87 17.22 -21.33
CA ARG A 44 32.23 16.70 -21.15
C ARG A 44 32.93 16.32 -22.46
N LEU A 45 32.19 15.98 -23.52
CA LEU A 45 32.79 15.70 -24.84
C LEU A 45 33.60 16.89 -25.38
N LEU A 46 33.23 18.12 -25.02
CA LEU A 46 33.95 19.33 -25.42
C LEU A 46 35.35 19.45 -24.81
N SER A 47 35.59 18.74 -23.70
CA SER A 47 36.85 18.78 -22.95
C SER A 47 37.76 17.58 -23.23
N CYS A 48 37.32 16.64 -24.08
CA CYS A 48 38.12 15.48 -24.46
C CYS A 48 39.30 15.88 -25.35
N ASP A 49 40.50 15.41 -24.99
CA ASP A 49 41.76 15.69 -25.68
C ASP A 49 42.37 14.46 -26.36
N SER A 50 41.80 13.29 -26.12
CA SER A 50 42.29 11.99 -26.59
C SER A 50 41.14 11.05 -26.94
N GLU A 51 41.37 10.13 -27.88
CA GLU A 51 40.39 9.10 -28.25
C GLU A 51 39.98 8.23 -27.04
N GLU A 52 40.93 7.93 -26.15
CA GLU A 52 40.66 7.23 -24.90
C GLU A 52 39.67 8.00 -24.01
N SER A 53 39.82 9.32 -23.89
CA SER A 53 38.87 10.15 -23.12
C SER A 53 37.47 10.21 -23.75
N ILE A 54 37.39 10.10 -25.07
CA ILE A 54 36.12 10.06 -25.81
C ILE A 54 35.39 8.73 -25.53
N LEU A 55 36.10 7.61 -25.66
CA LEU A 55 35.55 6.27 -25.45
C LEU A 55 35.18 5.97 -23.99
N GLN A 56 35.62 6.79 -23.03
CA GLN A 56 35.09 6.76 -21.66
C GLN A 56 33.66 7.33 -21.54
N LEU A 57 33.25 8.15 -22.51
CA LEU A 57 31.97 8.84 -22.51
C LEU A 57 30.96 8.27 -23.50
N CYS A 58 31.40 7.76 -24.64
CA CYS A 58 30.56 7.17 -25.69
C CYS A 58 31.01 5.75 -26.04
N ASP A 59 30.14 4.98 -26.69
CA ASP A 59 30.37 3.56 -27.00
C ASP A 59 31.24 3.37 -28.25
N ASP A 60 31.16 4.30 -29.20
CA ASP A 60 32.02 4.34 -30.40
C ASP A 60 32.20 5.78 -30.90
N TYR A 61 33.24 6.03 -31.69
CA TYR A 61 33.55 7.34 -32.27
C TYR A 61 34.08 7.22 -33.70
N ASP A 62 33.33 7.75 -34.66
CA ASP A 62 33.77 7.84 -36.06
C ASP A 62 34.55 9.14 -36.27
N VAL A 63 35.88 9.00 -36.39
CA VAL A 63 36.81 10.11 -36.65
C VAL A 63 36.52 10.81 -37.99
N SER A 64 36.08 10.06 -39.01
CA SER A 64 35.84 10.60 -40.35
C SER A 64 34.56 11.42 -40.40
N ALA A 65 33.50 10.96 -39.73
CA ALA A 65 32.23 11.66 -39.63
C ALA A 65 32.15 12.64 -38.44
N ARG A 66 33.16 12.62 -37.56
CA ARG A 66 33.15 13.32 -36.25
C ARG A 66 31.87 13.02 -35.47
N GLU A 67 31.46 11.75 -35.47
CA GLU A 67 30.19 11.26 -34.92
C GLU A 67 30.44 10.45 -33.64
N PHE A 68 29.81 10.86 -32.54
CA PHE A 68 29.82 10.14 -31.26
C PHE A 68 28.61 9.20 -31.19
N TYR A 69 28.85 7.91 -30.99
CA TYR A 69 27.80 6.89 -30.93
C TYR A 69 27.51 6.47 -29.49
N PHE A 70 26.22 6.35 -29.18
CA PHE A 70 25.71 5.90 -27.88
C PHE A 70 24.68 4.78 -28.10
N ASP A 71 24.91 3.62 -27.51
CA ASP A 71 24.01 2.46 -27.55
C ASP A 71 22.89 2.60 -26.51
N ARG A 72 22.07 3.65 -26.68
CA ARG A 72 20.97 4.02 -25.77
C ARG A 72 19.67 4.19 -26.53
N ASN A 73 18.57 4.30 -25.80
CA ASN A 73 17.24 4.42 -26.39
C ASN A 73 17.01 5.82 -27.00
N PRO A 74 16.76 5.93 -28.33
CA PRO A 74 16.58 7.20 -29.01
C PRO A 74 15.35 8.00 -28.54
N GLY A 75 14.32 7.33 -28.02
CA GLY A 75 13.11 7.99 -27.51
C GLY A 75 13.37 8.84 -26.27
N PHE A 76 14.20 8.34 -25.35
CA PHE A 76 14.59 9.10 -24.16
C PHE A 76 15.57 10.24 -24.47
N PHE A 77 16.37 10.09 -25.53
CA PHE A 77 17.30 11.12 -25.96
C PHE A 77 16.61 12.43 -26.38
N LEU A 78 15.35 12.39 -26.84
CA LEU A 78 14.60 13.60 -27.17
C LEU A 78 14.44 14.55 -25.97
N TYR A 79 14.31 14.01 -24.75
CA TYR A 79 14.22 14.81 -23.53
C TYR A 79 15.56 15.47 -23.20
N VAL A 80 16.68 14.78 -23.45
CA VAL A 80 18.04 15.31 -23.32
C VAL A 80 18.25 16.47 -24.29
N LEU A 81 17.82 16.32 -25.55
CA LEU A 81 17.89 17.39 -26.55
C LEU A 81 17.09 18.63 -26.13
N HIS A 82 15.86 18.43 -25.65
CA HIS A 82 15.03 19.52 -25.17
C HIS A 82 15.66 20.24 -23.97
N PHE A 83 16.32 19.50 -23.08
CA PHE A 83 17.07 20.07 -21.96
C PHE A 83 18.20 21.01 -22.44
N TYR A 84 19.02 20.64 -23.42
CA TYR A 84 20.06 21.56 -23.94
C TYR A 84 19.49 22.79 -24.66
N GLN A 85 18.28 22.69 -25.19
CA GLN A 85 17.60 23.82 -25.85
C GLN A 85 16.99 24.80 -24.84
N THR A 86 16.35 24.29 -23.79
CA THR A 86 15.52 25.08 -22.87
C THR A 86 16.15 25.32 -21.50
N GLY A 87 17.15 24.51 -21.13
CA GLY A 87 17.72 24.44 -19.79
C GLY A 87 16.79 23.82 -18.74
N LYS A 88 15.66 23.26 -19.16
CA LYS A 88 14.65 22.68 -18.28
C LYS A 88 14.30 21.26 -18.70
N LEU A 89 14.10 20.41 -17.70
CA LEU A 89 13.71 19.02 -17.89
C LEU A 89 12.20 18.88 -17.69
N HIS A 90 11.53 18.34 -18.70
CA HIS A 90 10.10 18.03 -18.67
C HIS A 90 9.90 16.54 -18.90
N VAL A 91 8.87 15.97 -18.29
CA VAL A 91 8.58 14.53 -18.34
C VAL A 91 7.11 14.36 -18.72
N MET A 92 6.85 13.55 -19.75
CA MET A 92 5.48 13.24 -20.19
C MET A 92 4.80 12.25 -19.22
N GLU A 93 3.46 12.20 -19.27
CA GLU A 93 2.70 11.39 -18.33
C GLU A 93 2.85 9.89 -18.61
N GLU A 94 2.91 9.47 -19.87
CA GLU A 94 2.94 8.07 -20.30
C GLU A 94 4.33 7.42 -20.16
N LEU A 95 5.34 8.18 -19.76
CA LEU A 95 6.72 7.71 -19.70
C LEU A 95 6.98 6.85 -18.45
N CYS A 96 7.69 5.74 -18.62
CA CYS A 96 8.22 4.95 -17.51
C CYS A 96 9.26 5.77 -16.72
N VAL A 97 8.91 6.16 -15.48
CA VAL A 97 9.73 7.01 -14.62
C VAL A 97 11.04 6.31 -14.23
N PHE A 98 11.04 4.99 -14.05
CA PHE A 98 12.25 4.24 -13.74
C PHE A 98 13.28 4.29 -14.87
N SER A 99 12.86 3.94 -16.09
CA SER A 99 13.73 4.01 -17.28
C SER A 99 14.20 5.44 -17.54
N PHE A 100 13.33 6.44 -17.33
CA PHE A 100 13.72 7.83 -17.43
C PHE A 100 14.79 8.23 -16.41
N CYS A 101 14.66 7.82 -15.14
CA CYS A 101 15.70 8.07 -14.12
C CYS A 101 17.06 7.55 -14.57
N GLN A 102 17.11 6.31 -15.05
CA GLN A 102 18.36 5.66 -15.49
C GLN A 102 18.98 6.39 -16.69
N GLU A 103 18.15 6.87 -17.62
CA GLU A 103 18.62 7.65 -18.76
C GLU A 103 19.20 9.00 -18.31
N ILE A 104 18.46 9.76 -17.51
CA ILE A 104 18.89 11.09 -17.04
C ILE A 104 20.17 11.00 -16.18
N GLU A 105 20.28 9.95 -15.36
CA GLU A 105 21.50 9.62 -14.61
C GLU A 105 22.66 9.28 -15.55
N TYR A 106 22.43 8.44 -16.58
CA TYR A 106 23.44 8.13 -17.60
C TYR A 106 23.97 9.39 -18.31
N TRP A 107 23.06 10.30 -18.70
CA TRP A 107 23.42 11.56 -19.35
C TRP A 107 24.03 12.61 -18.41
N GLY A 108 24.04 12.34 -17.09
CA GLY A 108 24.61 13.23 -16.07
C GLY A 108 23.80 14.51 -15.87
N ILE A 109 22.49 14.49 -16.17
CA ILE A 109 21.61 15.63 -15.97
C ILE A 109 21.00 15.52 -14.58
N ASN A 110 21.13 16.58 -13.77
CA ASN A 110 20.60 16.58 -12.42
C ASN A 110 19.07 16.75 -12.40
N GLU A 111 18.38 16.02 -11.54
CA GLU A 111 16.93 16.14 -11.32
C GLU A 111 16.50 17.54 -10.85
N PHE A 112 17.40 18.36 -10.30
CA PHE A 112 17.11 19.76 -9.96
C PHE A 112 16.71 20.62 -11.16
N PHE A 113 16.98 20.18 -12.40
CA PHE A 113 16.54 20.85 -13.61
C PHE A 113 15.08 20.53 -14.00
N LEU A 114 14.38 19.64 -13.27
CA LEU A 114 12.96 19.40 -13.48
C LEU A 114 12.14 20.67 -13.21
N ASP A 115 11.33 21.08 -14.19
CA ASP A 115 10.40 22.18 -13.98
C ASP A 115 9.24 21.78 -13.05
N SER A 116 8.70 22.77 -12.36
CA SER A 116 7.55 22.71 -11.46
C SER A 116 6.35 21.96 -12.04
N CYS A 117 6.08 22.06 -13.34
CA CYS A 117 4.94 21.38 -13.98
C CYS A 117 5.05 19.85 -13.99
N CYS A 118 6.27 19.29 -13.94
CA CYS A 118 6.52 17.85 -13.98
C CYS A 118 7.10 17.32 -12.65
N SER A 119 7.70 18.20 -11.84
CA SER A 119 8.46 17.83 -10.63
C SER A 119 7.63 17.02 -9.63
N TYR A 120 6.45 17.51 -9.24
CA TYR A 120 5.60 16.81 -8.25
C TYR A 120 5.26 15.38 -8.70
N ARG A 121 4.70 15.23 -9.91
CA ARG A 121 4.26 13.93 -10.44
C ARG A 121 5.42 12.99 -10.75
N TYR A 122 6.60 13.51 -11.06
CA TYR A 122 7.81 12.71 -11.26
C TYR A 122 8.29 12.12 -9.94
N HIS A 123 8.39 12.93 -8.88
CA HIS A 123 8.82 12.46 -7.57
C HIS A 123 7.83 11.48 -6.93
N GLU A 124 6.53 11.70 -7.09
CA GLU A 124 5.47 10.78 -6.66
C GLU A 124 5.65 9.39 -7.29
N ARG A 125 5.72 9.31 -8.62
CA ARG A 125 5.91 8.05 -9.36
C ARG A 125 7.26 7.37 -9.09
N LYS A 126 8.32 8.15 -8.85
CA LYS A 126 9.64 7.62 -8.49
C LYS A 126 9.64 6.96 -7.12
N LEU A 127 8.88 7.51 -6.16
CA LEU A 127 8.70 6.92 -4.83
C LEU A 127 7.85 5.65 -4.90
N GLU A 128 6.76 5.65 -5.69
CA GLU A 128 5.94 4.47 -5.94
C GLU A 128 6.75 3.32 -6.57
N SER A 129 7.56 3.62 -7.60
CA SER A 129 8.40 2.61 -8.26
C SER A 129 9.49 2.05 -7.35
N ARG A 130 10.04 2.84 -6.42
CA ARG A 130 10.97 2.33 -5.39
C ARG A 130 10.29 1.39 -4.41
N HIS A 131 9.02 1.61 -4.08
CA HIS A 131 8.25 0.64 -3.31
C HIS A 131 8.02 -0.65 -4.11
N HIS A 132 7.82 -0.54 -5.43
CA HIS A 132 7.63 -1.70 -6.30
C HIS A 132 8.84 -2.65 -6.45
N ASN A 133 10.04 -2.23 -6.04
CA ASN A 133 11.23 -3.10 -5.99
C ASN A 133 11.44 -3.78 -4.62
N TRP A 134 10.68 -3.37 -3.59
CA TRP A 134 10.54 -4.11 -2.32
C TRP A 134 9.37 -5.11 -2.37
N ASP A 135 8.67 -5.17 -3.50
CA ASP A 135 7.43 -5.92 -3.71
C ASP A 135 7.62 -7.40 -4.09
N GLU A 136 8.81 -7.98 -3.93
CA GLU A 136 8.89 -9.45 -3.75
C GLU A 136 8.33 -9.88 -2.37
N GLU A 137 8.02 -8.95 -1.45
CA GLU A 137 7.31 -9.20 -0.20
C GLU A 137 5.87 -8.66 -0.14
N SER A 138 5.31 -8.09 -1.22
CA SER A 138 4.04 -7.34 -1.16
C SER A 138 2.80 -8.01 -1.76
N GLU A 139 2.64 -9.33 -1.58
CA GLU A 139 1.29 -9.95 -1.64
C GLU A 139 0.36 -9.49 -0.48
N VAL A 140 0.63 -8.32 0.13
CA VAL A 140 0.05 -7.86 1.40
C VAL A 140 -0.93 -6.71 1.22
N SER A 141 -1.38 -6.36 0.01
CA SER A 141 -2.37 -5.28 -0.15
C SER A 141 -3.40 -5.46 -1.28
N SER A 142 -3.83 -6.69 -1.56
CA SER A 142 -5.00 -6.95 -2.44
C SER A 142 -6.36 -6.55 -1.82
N VAL A 143 -6.37 -5.56 -0.92
CA VAL A 143 -7.58 -4.97 -0.36
C VAL A 143 -7.63 -3.54 -0.85
N ASP A 144 -8.68 -3.19 -1.60
CA ASP A 144 -8.99 -1.83 -2.07
C ASP A 144 -8.90 -0.83 -0.91
N THR A 145 -7.71 -0.27 -0.71
CA THR A 145 -7.38 0.59 0.42
C THR A 145 -7.06 1.97 -0.15
N SER A 146 -7.68 3.00 0.40
CA SER A 146 -7.46 4.38 -0.06
C SER A 146 -6.01 4.84 0.19
N PRO A 147 -5.46 5.81 -0.57
CA PRO A 147 -4.09 6.31 -0.39
C PRO A 147 -3.79 6.75 1.06
N ASP A 148 -4.76 7.36 1.73
CA ASP A 148 -4.65 7.80 3.13
C ASP A 148 -4.50 6.61 4.09
N GLU A 149 -5.24 5.52 3.86
CA GLU A 149 -5.18 4.30 4.68
C GLU A 149 -3.86 3.52 4.47
N ILE A 150 -3.27 3.58 3.27
CA ILE A 150 -1.94 3.00 2.97
C ILE A 150 -0.84 3.74 3.75
N SER A 151 -0.91 5.08 3.81
CA SER A 151 0.05 5.88 4.58
C SER A 151 0.00 5.57 6.08
N ASP A 152 -1.21 5.35 6.58
CA ASP A 152 -1.51 5.00 7.97
C ASP A 152 -0.97 3.62 8.36
N ILE A 153 -1.08 2.63 7.47
CA ILE A 153 -0.52 1.29 7.64
C ILE A 153 1.01 1.36 7.70
N ASN A 154 1.65 2.14 6.81
CA ASN A 154 3.11 2.29 6.81
C ASN A 154 3.64 2.93 8.09
N HIS A 155 2.94 3.95 8.62
CA HIS A 155 3.28 4.54 9.91
C HIS A 155 3.12 3.54 11.07
N ASP A 156 2.06 2.72 11.04
CA ASP A 156 1.85 1.65 12.02
C ASP A 156 2.91 0.54 11.92
N LEU A 157 3.40 0.23 10.71
CA LEU A 157 4.49 -0.73 10.48
C LEU A 157 5.83 -0.26 11.05
N LEU A 158 6.17 1.03 10.87
CA LEU A 158 7.40 1.63 11.42
C LEU A 158 7.44 1.55 12.95
N ARG A 159 6.29 1.69 13.61
CA ARG A 159 6.18 1.65 15.08
C ARG A 159 6.60 0.30 15.68
N TYR A 160 6.47 -0.80 14.94
CA TYR A 160 6.93 -2.11 15.41
C TYR A 160 8.44 -2.19 15.58
N SER A 161 9.23 -1.42 14.82
CA SER A 161 10.70 -1.40 14.95
C SER A 161 11.18 -0.96 16.34
N THR A 162 10.36 -0.18 17.05
CA THR A 162 10.64 0.35 18.40
C THR A 162 10.14 -0.54 19.54
N LEU A 163 9.37 -1.59 19.22
CA LEU A 163 8.75 -2.48 20.21
C LEU A 163 9.61 -3.72 20.46
N ARG A 164 9.58 -4.23 21.70
CA ARG A 164 10.23 -5.49 22.05
C ARG A 164 9.61 -6.64 21.25
N CYS A 165 10.46 -7.48 20.64
CA CYS A 165 10.03 -8.53 19.69
C CYS A 165 9.18 -7.98 18.53
N GLY A 166 9.46 -6.76 18.08
CA GLY A 166 8.72 -6.04 17.03
C GLY A 166 8.49 -6.85 15.76
N ASN A 167 9.52 -7.58 15.29
CA ASN A 167 9.41 -8.39 14.06
C ASN A 167 8.43 -9.57 14.22
N LEU A 168 8.45 -10.26 15.37
CA LEU A 168 7.51 -11.36 15.64
C LEU A 168 6.08 -10.83 15.78
N ARG A 169 5.91 -9.73 16.52
CA ARG A 169 4.61 -9.08 16.71
C ARG A 169 4.02 -8.57 15.39
N LYS A 170 4.85 -7.94 14.55
CA LYS A 170 4.50 -7.51 13.19
C LYS A 170 4.05 -8.71 12.35
N ARG A 171 4.82 -9.80 12.33
CA ARG A 171 4.49 -11.01 11.56
C ARG A 171 3.17 -11.64 12.00
N LEU A 172 2.94 -11.76 13.31
CA LEU A 172 1.68 -12.27 13.86
C LEU A 172 0.50 -11.34 13.55
N TRP A 173 0.67 -10.04 13.71
CA TRP A 173 -0.35 -9.05 13.37
C TRP A 173 -0.74 -9.13 11.88
N LEU A 174 0.24 -9.18 10.99
CA LEU A 174 0.01 -9.34 9.54
C LEU A 174 -0.70 -10.66 9.21
N THR A 175 -0.34 -11.74 9.91
CA THR A 175 -0.97 -13.05 9.74
C THR A 175 -2.47 -13.03 10.08
N MET A 176 -2.86 -12.19 11.04
CA MET A 176 -4.25 -12.08 11.52
C MET A 176 -5.09 -11.06 10.76
N GLU A 177 -4.46 -9.99 10.26
CA GLU A 177 -5.15 -8.88 9.59
C GLU A 177 -5.25 -9.10 8.08
N ASN A 178 -4.22 -9.72 7.47
CA ASN A 178 -4.19 -9.97 6.04
C ASN A 178 -4.21 -11.47 5.70
N PRO A 179 -5.32 -12.00 5.15
CA PRO A 179 -5.43 -13.40 4.76
C PRO A 179 -4.48 -13.78 3.60
N GLY A 180 -4.05 -12.84 2.77
CA GLY A 180 -3.14 -13.04 1.66
C GLY A 180 -1.65 -13.09 2.06
N TYR A 181 -1.30 -12.64 3.26
CA TYR A 181 0.10 -12.44 3.66
C TYR A 181 0.98 -13.70 3.61
N SER A 182 0.45 -14.85 4.02
CA SER A 182 1.20 -16.11 4.03
C SER A 182 0.29 -17.32 4.15
N ILE A 183 0.82 -18.53 3.94
CA ILE A 183 0.07 -19.80 4.11
C ILE A 183 -0.59 -19.90 5.51
N PRO A 184 0.10 -19.60 6.63
CA PRO A 184 -0.53 -19.53 7.95
C PRO A 184 -1.70 -18.54 8.03
N SER A 185 -1.62 -17.42 7.30
CA SER A 185 -2.69 -16.40 7.28
C SER A 185 -3.93 -16.90 6.56
N LYS A 186 -3.73 -17.60 5.44
CA LYS A 186 -4.80 -18.27 4.68
C LYS A 186 -5.49 -19.32 5.54
N LEU A 187 -4.71 -20.15 6.25
CA LEU A 187 -5.24 -21.17 7.17
C LEU A 187 -6.01 -20.53 8.34
N PHE A 188 -5.44 -19.50 8.97
CA PHE A 188 -6.09 -18.79 10.07
C PHE A 188 -7.40 -18.14 9.64
N SER A 189 -7.43 -17.50 8.46
CA SER A 189 -8.65 -16.94 7.88
C SER A 189 -9.69 -18.02 7.59
N PHE A 190 -9.29 -19.17 7.04
CA PHE A 190 -10.19 -20.29 6.77
C PHE A 190 -10.83 -20.84 8.05
N VAL A 191 -10.04 -21.04 9.10
CA VAL A 191 -10.54 -21.47 10.43
C VAL A 191 -11.50 -20.41 10.99
N SER A 192 -11.14 -19.14 10.93
CA SER A 192 -11.97 -18.05 11.45
C SER A 192 -13.33 -17.96 10.76
N ILE A 193 -13.36 -18.07 9.41
CA ILE A 193 -14.62 -18.13 8.64
C ILE A 193 -15.44 -19.34 9.06
N SER A 194 -14.81 -20.51 9.18
CA SER A 194 -15.50 -21.75 9.56
C SER A 194 -16.16 -21.64 10.94
N VAL A 195 -15.47 -21.07 11.93
CA VAL A 195 -16.02 -20.83 13.27
C VAL A 195 -17.18 -19.83 13.23
N VAL A 196 -17.09 -18.78 12.40
CA VAL A 196 -18.22 -17.86 12.19
C VAL A 196 -19.44 -18.60 11.64
N LEU A 197 -19.28 -19.41 10.60
CA LEU A 197 -20.39 -20.18 10.01
C LEU A 197 -21.01 -21.15 11.02
N VAL A 198 -20.19 -21.88 11.80
CA VAL A 198 -20.68 -22.75 12.88
C VAL A 198 -21.47 -21.94 13.90
N SER A 199 -20.97 -20.78 14.32
CA SER A 199 -21.66 -19.93 15.30
C SER A 199 -23.02 -19.42 14.80
N ILE A 200 -23.14 -19.14 13.50
CA ILE A 200 -24.38 -18.73 12.86
C ILE A 200 -25.35 -19.91 12.78
N ALA A 201 -24.88 -21.08 12.38
CA ALA A 201 -25.69 -22.30 12.34
C ALA A 201 -26.25 -22.64 13.74
N THR A 202 -25.40 -22.61 14.77
CA THR A 202 -25.81 -22.78 16.18
C THR A 202 -26.87 -21.74 16.60
N MET A 203 -26.69 -20.47 16.25
CA MET A 203 -27.67 -19.43 16.54
C MET A 203 -29.02 -19.67 15.85
N CYS A 204 -29.01 -20.14 14.59
CA CYS A 204 -30.22 -20.47 13.85
C CYS A 204 -30.95 -21.66 14.48
N ILE A 205 -30.22 -22.71 14.87
CA ILE A 205 -30.77 -23.90 15.54
C ILE A 205 -31.44 -23.50 16.87
N HIS A 206 -30.78 -22.67 17.70
CA HIS A 206 -31.39 -22.16 18.93
C HIS A 206 -32.65 -21.31 18.71
N SER A 207 -32.85 -20.75 17.53
CA SER A 207 -34.04 -19.97 17.20
C SER A 207 -35.23 -20.85 16.80
N MET A 208 -34.99 -22.13 16.50
CA MET A 208 -36.05 -23.05 16.11
C MET A 208 -36.75 -23.61 17.37
N PRO A 209 -38.10 -23.49 17.46
CA PRO A 209 -38.85 -23.92 18.63
C PRO A 209 -38.81 -25.43 18.86
N GLU A 210 -38.56 -26.21 17.80
CA GLU A 210 -38.47 -27.68 17.84
C GLU A 210 -37.24 -28.19 18.61
N TYR A 211 -36.22 -27.33 18.80
CA TYR A 211 -35.00 -27.62 19.57
C TYR A 211 -34.96 -26.86 20.91
N GLN A 212 -36.03 -26.16 21.26
CA GLN A 212 -36.18 -25.52 22.57
C GLN A 212 -36.95 -26.49 23.47
N GLU A 213 -36.24 -27.48 24.03
CA GLU A 213 -36.82 -28.27 25.12
C GLU A 213 -37.06 -27.33 26.30
N VAL A 214 -38.22 -27.41 26.93
CA VAL A 214 -38.59 -26.53 28.03
C VAL A 214 -38.75 -27.41 29.27
N ASP A 215 -38.00 -27.12 30.33
CA ASP A 215 -38.13 -27.78 31.62
C ASP A 215 -39.51 -27.52 32.24
N GLU A 216 -39.91 -28.30 33.24
CA GLU A 216 -41.21 -28.16 33.94
C GLU A 216 -41.43 -26.76 34.53
N SER A 217 -40.36 -25.98 34.70
CA SER A 217 -40.36 -24.58 35.16
C SER A 217 -40.47 -23.52 34.04
N GLY A 218 -40.61 -23.91 32.77
CA GLY A 218 -40.71 -22.98 31.64
C GLY A 218 -39.35 -22.47 31.10
N ASN A 219 -38.24 -23.05 31.57
CA ASN A 219 -36.89 -22.66 31.15
C ASN A 219 -36.41 -23.53 29.98
N VAL A 220 -35.78 -22.92 28.97
CA VAL A 220 -35.24 -23.64 27.82
C VAL A 220 -34.03 -24.49 28.27
N LEU A 221 -34.16 -25.82 28.19
CA LEU A 221 -33.08 -26.81 28.32
C LEU A 221 -32.22 -26.75 27.05
N ASP A 222 -31.04 -26.16 27.19
CA ASP A 222 -30.07 -26.13 26.10
C ASP A 222 -29.38 -27.49 25.98
N GLU A 223 -29.46 -28.10 24.79
CA GLU A 223 -28.71 -29.31 24.43
C GLU A 223 -27.21 -29.16 24.79
N PRO A 224 -26.63 -30.10 25.57
CA PRO A 224 -25.28 -29.95 26.11
C PRO A 224 -24.21 -29.85 25.02
N ILE A 225 -24.47 -30.41 23.83
CA ILE A 225 -23.59 -30.31 22.67
C ILE A 225 -23.60 -28.88 22.09
N LEU A 226 -24.79 -28.29 21.96
CA LEU A 226 -24.98 -26.97 21.37
C LEU A 226 -24.37 -25.88 22.26
N HIS A 227 -24.52 -26.02 23.57
CA HIS A 227 -23.92 -25.13 24.57
C HIS A 227 -22.37 -25.20 24.55
N LYS A 228 -21.80 -26.42 24.45
CA LYS A 228 -20.35 -26.60 24.29
C LYS A 228 -19.83 -25.95 23.00
N LEU A 229 -20.56 -26.08 21.89
CA LEU A 229 -20.23 -25.43 20.63
C LEU A 229 -20.28 -23.91 20.73
N GLU A 230 -21.27 -23.34 21.43
CA GLU A 230 -21.36 -21.91 21.67
C GLU A 230 -20.16 -21.40 22.49
N TYR A 231 -19.78 -22.11 23.57
CA TYR A 231 -18.57 -21.78 24.34
C TYR A 231 -17.28 -21.88 23.52
N PHE A 232 -17.17 -22.89 22.66
CA PHE A 232 -16.02 -23.01 21.77
C PHE A 232 -15.94 -21.80 20.82
N CYS A 233 -17.05 -21.44 20.16
CA CYS A 233 -17.09 -20.31 19.23
C CYS A 233 -16.76 -18.98 19.92
N ILE A 234 -17.36 -18.72 21.09
CA ILE A 234 -17.07 -17.48 21.83
C ILE A 234 -15.62 -17.44 22.31
N SER A 235 -15.06 -18.57 22.74
CA SER A 235 -13.65 -18.64 23.15
C SER A 235 -12.71 -18.28 22.00
N TRP A 236 -13.02 -18.75 20.78
CA TRP A 236 -12.28 -18.42 19.57
C TRP A 236 -12.42 -16.93 19.21
N PHE A 237 -13.63 -16.37 19.23
CA PHE A 237 -13.82 -14.94 18.96
C PHE A 237 -13.14 -14.05 19.99
N THR A 238 -13.17 -14.42 21.27
CA THR A 238 -12.44 -13.72 22.33
C THR A 238 -10.95 -13.79 22.08
N PHE A 239 -10.42 -14.97 21.73
CA PHE A 239 -9.02 -15.12 21.36
C PHE A 239 -8.64 -14.20 20.20
N GLU A 240 -9.46 -14.17 19.15
CA GLU A 240 -9.28 -13.31 17.99
C GLU A 240 -9.28 -11.81 18.31
N VAL A 241 -10.23 -11.33 19.12
CA VAL A 241 -10.28 -9.92 19.54
C VAL A 241 -9.07 -9.58 20.41
N SER A 242 -8.77 -10.44 21.39
CA SER A 242 -7.70 -10.22 22.37
C SER A 242 -6.33 -10.23 21.70
N SER A 243 -6.06 -11.20 20.84
CA SER A 243 -4.80 -11.27 20.10
C SER A 243 -4.64 -10.10 19.14
N ARG A 244 -5.69 -9.67 18.41
CA ARG A 244 -5.60 -8.45 17.58
C ARG A 244 -5.35 -7.19 18.41
N LEU A 245 -5.99 -7.04 19.57
CA LEU A 245 -5.76 -5.91 20.47
C LEU A 245 -4.32 -5.91 21.02
N LEU A 246 -3.82 -7.07 21.46
CA LEU A 246 -2.47 -7.23 22.01
C LEU A 246 -1.38 -7.05 20.96
N LEU A 247 -1.64 -7.46 19.71
CA LEU A 247 -0.70 -7.35 18.61
C LEU A 247 -0.74 -5.96 17.96
N SER A 248 -1.88 -5.26 17.99
CA SER A 248 -2.05 -3.92 17.42
C SER A 248 -0.98 -2.94 17.91
N PRO A 249 -0.43 -2.08 17.04
CA PRO A 249 0.62 -1.15 17.44
C PRO A 249 0.04 -0.04 18.33
N ASN A 250 -1.22 0.36 18.09
CA ASN A 250 -1.91 1.43 18.79
C ASN A 250 -3.32 1.01 19.27
N PRO A 251 -3.52 0.72 20.57
CA PRO A 251 -4.80 0.26 21.08
C PRO A 251 -5.91 1.32 20.95
N ARG A 252 -5.57 2.62 20.97
CA ARG A 252 -6.58 3.68 20.78
C ARG A 252 -7.10 3.73 19.35
N LYS A 253 -6.23 3.46 18.37
CA LYS A 253 -6.62 3.36 16.96
C LYS A 253 -7.44 2.08 16.71
N PHE A 254 -7.13 1.00 17.42
CA PHE A 254 -7.86 -0.27 17.35
C PHE A 254 -9.37 -0.08 17.58
N PHE A 255 -9.79 0.62 18.64
CA PHE A 255 -11.21 0.86 18.93
C PHE A 255 -11.92 1.81 17.96
N LYS A 256 -11.19 2.59 17.16
CA LYS A 256 -11.77 3.47 16.15
C LYS A 256 -12.00 2.76 14.81
N HIS A 257 -11.37 1.61 14.60
CA HIS A 257 -11.43 0.89 13.34
C HIS A 257 -12.72 0.04 13.26
N PRO A 258 -13.56 0.20 12.22
CA PRO A 258 -14.89 -0.41 12.18
C PRO A 258 -14.87 -1.94 12.21
N LEU A 259 -13.91 -2.58 11.52
CA LEU A 259 -13.80 -4.04 11.54
C LEU A 259 -13.44 -4.59 12.93
N ASN A 260 -12.65 -3.84 13.71
CA ASN A 260 -12.27 -4.24 15.06
C ASN A 260 -13.43 -4.04 16.04
N LEU A 261 -14.26 -3.00 15.82
CA LEU A 261 -15.49 -2.80 16.58
C LEU A 261 -16.48 -3.95 16.35
N ILE A 262 -16.63 -4.42 15.11
CA ILE A 262 -17.45 -5.59 14.77
C ILE A 262 -16.96 -6.82 15.56
N ASP A 263 -15.65 -7.06 15.60
CA ASP A 263 -15.08 -8.16 16.36
C ASP A 263 -15.41 -8.06 17.86
N ILE A 264 -15.33 -6.87 18.47
CA ILE A 264 -15.70 -6.65 19.88
C ILE A 264 -17.20 -6.90 20.09
N VAL A 265 -18.07 -6.30 19.27
CA VAL A 265 -19.52 -6.42 19.39
C VAL A 265 -19.97 -7.88 19.22
N SER A 266 -19.24 -8.69 18.45
CA SER A 266 -19.54 -10.12 18.26
C SER A 266 -19.42 -10.97 19.53
N VAL A 267 -18.63 -10.53 20.53
CA VAL A 267 -18.44 -11.27 21.79
C VAL A 267 -19.19 -10.68 22.98
N LEU A 268 -19.53 -9.39 22.93
CA LEU A 268 -20.18 -8.66 24.01
C LEU A 268 -21.47 -9.32 24.55
N PRO A 269 -22.40 -9.84 23.72
CA PRO A 269 -23.65 -10.40 24.22
C PRO A 269 -23.47 -11.53 25.25
N PHE A 270 -22.46 -12.39 25.04
CA PHE A 270 -22.13 -13.46 25.96
C PHE A 270 -21.61 -12.92 27.31
N TYR A 271 -20.63 -12.01 27.26
CA TYR A 271 -20.04 -11.47 28.49
C TYR A 271 -21.01 -10.61 29.29
N PHE A 272 -21.92 -9.88 28.63
CA PHE A 272 -23.00 -9.17 29.33
C PHE A 272 -23.96 -10.13 30.01
N THR A 273 -24.35 -11.22 29.34
CA THR A 273 -25.21 -12.24 29.95
C THR A 273 -24.54 -12.84 31.18
N LEU A 274 -23.27 -13.25 31.05
CA LEU A 274 -22.48 -13.79 32.16
C LEU A 274 -22.33 -12.78 33.33
N LEU A 275 -22.12 -11.49 33.03
CA LEU A 275 -22.01 -10.45 34.06
C LEU A 275 -23.32 -10.28 34.82
N VAL A 276 -24.46 -10.28 34.12
CA VAL A 276 -25.79 -10.17 34.73
C VAL A 276 -26.05 -11.39 35.62
N ASP A 277 -25.74 -12.60 35.14
CA ASP A 277 -25.93 -13.84 35.89
C ASP A 277 -25.08 -13.87 37.19
N VAL A 278 -23.83 -13.38 37.13
CA VAL A 278 -22.91 -13.37 38.29
C VAL A 278 -23.26 -12.27 39.30
N THR A 279 -23.64 -11.07 38.84
CA THR A 279 -23.85 -9.91 39.72
C THR A 279 -25.21 -9.92 40.41
N MET A 280 -26.23 -10.49 39.78
CA MET A 280 -27.62 -10.44 40.26
C MET A 280 -28.09 -11.81 40.80
N GLY A 281 -27.18 -12.77 40.97
CA GLY A 281 -27.44 -14.09 41.53
C GLY A 281 -27.81 -14.01 43.02
N SER A 282 -29.13 -13.95 43.29
CA SER A 282 -29.88 -14.63 44.37
C SER A 282 -31.12 -13.86 44.82
N ASP A 283 -31.20 -12.54 44.61
CA ASP A 283 -32.28 -11.70 45.14
C ASP A 283 -32.72 -10.62 44.14
N SER A 284 -33.67 -10.90 43.23
CA SER A 284 -34.69 -9.94 42.71
C SER A 284 -35.36 -10.40 41.40
N GLU A 285 -36.67 -10.16 41.33
CA GLU A 285 -37.56 -10.09 40.15
C GLU A 285 -37.14 -10.84 38.86
N LEU A 286 -37.27 -12.16 38.91
CA LEU A 286 -37.00 -13.12 37.82
C LEU A 286 -37.64 -12.73 36.45
N GLY A 287 -38.79 -12.04 36.47
CA GLY A 287 -39.55 -11.70 35.25
C GLY A 287 -38.99 -10.55 34.40
N ASN A 288 -38.31 -9.56 35.01
CA ASN A 288 -37.69 -8.45 34.26
C ASN A 288 -36.29 -8.84 33.79
N LEU A 289 -35.58 -9.65 34.58
CA LEU A 289 -34.23 -10.15 34.27
C LEU A 289 -34.24 -11.10 33.06
N GLY A 290 -35.20 -12.03 33.00
CA GLY A 290 -35.35 -12.95 31.87
C GLY A 290 -35.52 -12.21 30.54
N LYS A 291 -36.24 -11.08 30.54
CA LYS A 291 -36.39 -10.22 29.34
C LYS A 291 -35.07 -9.57 28.92
N VAL A 292 -34.27 -9.08 29.87
CA VAL A 292 -32.97 -8.45 29.58
C VAL A 292 -31.97 -9.49 29.02
N VAL A 293 -31.88 -10.66 29.64
CA VAL A 293 -31.06 -11.78 29.15
C VAL A 293 -31.51 -12.22 27.76
N GLN A 294 -32.81 -12.27 27.50
CA GLN A 294 -33.36 -12.57 26.18
C GLN A 294 -32.93 -11.54 25.12
N VAL A 295 -32.93 -10.24 25.44
CA VAL A 295 -32.45 -9.19 24.53
C VAL A 295 -30.97 -9.41 24.18
N PHE A 296 -30.11 -9.68 25.16
CA PHE A 296 -28.69 -9.98 24.88
C PHE A 296 -28.53 -11.27 24.06
N ARG A 297 -29.35 -12.30 24.32
CA ARG A 297 -29.41 -13.51 23.50
C ARG A 297 -29.82 -13.22 22.06
N LEU A 298 -30.58 -12.17 21.78
CA LEU A 298 -30.87 -11.72 20.40
C LEU A 298 -29.72 -10.91 19.81
N MET A 299 -29.03 -10.08 20.60
CA MET A 299 -27.88 -9.27 20.14
C MET A 299 -26.72 -10.10 19.62
N ARG A 300 -26.62 -11.39 19.98
CA ARG A 300 -25.62 -12.30 19.38
C ARG A 300 -25.75 -12.45 17.86
N ILE A 301 -26.84 -11.98 17.24
CA ILE A 301 -26.96 -11.84 15.78
C ILE A 301 -25.90 -10.93 15.17
N PHE A 302 -25.35 -9.97 15.93
CA PHE A 302 -24.26 -9.12 15.47
C PHE A 302 -22.99 -9.92 15.13
N ARG A 303 -22.83 -11.15 15.63
CA ARG A 303 -21.72 -12.03 15.22
C ARG A 303 -21.73 -12.33 13.72
N VAL A 304 -22.88 -12.26 13.05
CA VAL A 304 -23.02 -12.39 11.59
C VAL A 304 -22.22 -11.31 10.86
N LEU A 305 -22.14 -10.10 11.41
CA LEU A 305 -21.39 -8.98 10.83
C LEU A 305 -19.90 -9.29 10.70
N LYS A 306 -19.37 -10.24 11.47
CA LYS A 306 -17.98 -10.68 11.39
C LYS A 306 -17.61 -11.26 10.00
N LEU A 307 -18.61 -11.73 9.24
CA LEU A 307 -18.44 -12.11 7.83
C LEU A 307 -17.95 -10.93 6.97
N ALA A 308 -18.21 -9.68 7.37
CA ALA A 308 -17.74 -8.49 6.67
C ALA A 308 -16.21 -8.44 6.55
N ARG A 309 -15.47 -8.95 7.54
CA ARG A 309 -14.00 -9.00 7.48
C ARG A 309 -13.49 -9.88 6.34
N HIS A 310 -14.23 -10.92 6.01
CA HIS A 310 -13.82 -11.92 5.01
C HIS A 310 -14.46 -11.68 3.64
N SER A 311 -15.56 -10.92 3.58
CA SER A 311 -16.22 -10.56 2.33
C SER A 311 -15.63 -9.27 1.74
N THR A 312 -15.03 -9.35 0.56
CA THR A 312 -14.62 -8.17 -0.23
C THR A 312 -15.84 -7.32 -0.60
N GLY A 313 -16.93 -7.96 -1.01
CA GLY A 313 -18.18 -7.27 -1.37
C GLY A 313 -18.78 -6.47 -0.23
N LEU A 314 -18.79 -7.01 1.00
CA LEU A 314 -19.35 -6.31 2.16
C LEU A 314 -18.45 -5.15 2.62
N ARG A 315 -17.13 -5.26 2.43
CA ARG A 315 -16.19 -4.14 2.63
C ARG A 315 -16.40 -3.01 1.63
N SER A 316 -16.55 -3.35 0.35
CA SER A 316 -16.85 -2.39 -0.72
C SER A 316 -18.18 -1.65 -0.48
N LEU A 317 -19.22 -2.37 -0.04
CA LEU A 317 -20.48 -1.77 0.38
C LEU A 317 -20.30 -0.80 1.54
N GLY A 318 -19.51 -1.17 2.55
CA GLY A 318 -19.19 -0.29 3.69
C GLY A 318 -18.47 1.00 3.26
N ALA A 319 -17.49 0.90 2.35
CA ALA A 319 -16.79 2.06 1.80
C ALA A 319 -17.73 2.98 1.01
N THR A 320 -18.59 2.39 0.18
CA THR A 320 -19.60 3.13 -0.61
C THR A 320 -20.61 3.84 0.31
N LEU A 321 -21.07 3.17 1.36
CA LEU A 321 -21.96 3.77 2.36
C LEU A 321 -21.30 4.92 3.11
N LYS A 322 -20.01 4.81 3.45
CA LYS A 322 -19.26 5.90 4.11
C LYS A 322 -19.19 7.15 3.23
N VAL A 323 -18.92 6.99 1.93
CA VAL A 323 -18.89 8.09 0.96
C VAL A 323 -20.27 8.72 0.80
N ASN A 324 -21.30 7.90 0.65
CA ASN A 324 -22.69 8.38 0.53
C ASN A 324 -23.18 9.06 1.82
N TRP A 325 -22.80 8.57 2.99
CA TRP A 325 -23.16 9.21 4.25
C TRP A 325 -22.50 10.59 4.37
N LEU A 326 -21.24 10.73 3.94
CA LEU A 326 -20.56 12.02 3.90
C LEU A 326 -21.24 13.00 2.93
N SER A 327 -21.64 12.53 1.73
CA SER A 327 -22.30 13.38 0.74
C SER A 327 -23.70 13.82 1.18
N ILE A 328 -24.42 13.00 1.94
CA ILE A 328 -25.73 13.35 2.53
C ILE A 328 -25.57 14.29 3.74
N SER A 329 -24.48 14.15 4.51
CA SER A 329 -24.24 14.94 5.73
C SER A 329 -23.64 16.33 5.44
N LEU A 330 -23.09 16.54 4.25
CA LEU A 330 -22.63 17.85 3.79
C LEU A 330 -23.84 18.65 3.29
N PRO A 331 -24.12 19.86 3.83
CA PRO A 331 -25.17 20.69 3.28
C PRO A 331 -24.83 20.99 1.82
N THR A 332 -25.76 20.69 0.92
CA THR A 332 -25.67 21.11 -0.47
C THR A 332 -25.41 22.62 -0.49
N PRO A 333 -24.38 23.10 -1.19
CA PRO A 333 -24.23 24.53 -1.38
C PRO A 333 -25.48 25.01 -2.13
N LEU A 334 -26.31 25.78 -1.44
CA LEU A 334 -27.42 26.52 -2.04
C LEU A 334 -26.79 27.46 -3.08
N VAL A 335 -27.00 27.14 -4.35
CA VAL A 335 -26.71 28.03 -5.50
C VAL A 335 -27.74 29.14 -5.52
#